data_AF-A0A0F9CDC3-F1
#
_entry.id   AF-A0A0F9CDC3-F1
#
_cell.length_a   1.000
_cell.length_b   1.000
_cell.length_c   1.000
_cell.angle_alpha   90.00
_cell.angle_beta   90.00
_cell.angle_gamma   90.00
#
_symmetry.space_group_name_H-M   'P 1'
#
loop_
_entity.id
_entity.type
_entity.pdbx_description
1 polymer ?
#
loop_
_entity_poly.entity_id
_entity_poly.type
_entity_poly.pdbx_seq_one_letter_code
_entity_poly.pdbx_strand_id
1 'polypeptide(L)' 'MIREVDAIIIGSGAAGLAAAVSLKKAGIEDVLVVDRDEFLGGILMQCIHNGFGLHKFKAELTGPEYAE' A
#
# COMPACT_ATOMS: atom_id res chain seq x y z
N MET A 1 -5.82 19.45 -17.54
CA MET A 1 -7.13 18.79 -17.57
C MET A 1 -7.46 18.31 -16.17
N ILE A 2 -8.72 18.41 -15.75
CA ILE A 2 -9.21 17.87 -14.47
C ILE A 2 -9.65 16.42 -14.72
N ARG A 3 -9.25 15.50 -13.84
CA ARG A 3 -9.74 14.11 -13.82
C ARG A 3 -10.71 13.97 -12.65
N GLU A 4 -11.92 13.51 -12.93
CA GLU A 4 -12.87 13.07 -11.90
C GLU A 4 -12.67 11.59 -11.63
N VAL A 5 -12.84 11.18 -10.37
CA VAL A 5 -12.79 9.79 -9.89
C VAL A 5 -13.80 9.61 -8.77
N ASP A 6 -14.30 8.40 -8.56
CA ASP A 6 -15.27 8.11 -7.50
C ASP A 6 -14.64 8.22 -6.09
N ALA A 7 -13.36 7.88 -5.97
CA ALA A 7 -12.60 8.03 -4.74
C ALA A 7 -11.12 8.33 -5.00
N ILE A 8 -10.56 9.22 -4.18
CA ILE A 8 -9.12 9.51 -4.15
C ILE A 8 -8.55 9.22 -2.76
N ILE A 9 -7.45 8.48 -2.74
CA ILE A 9 -6.70 8.14 -1.53
C ILE A 9 -5.34 8.83 -1.62
N ILE A 10 -4.98 9.59 -0.57
CA ILE A 10 -3.67 10.23 -0.44
C ILE A 10 -2.83 9.43 0.54
N GLY A 11 -1.77 8.82 0.02
CA GLY A 11 -0.88 7.90 0.73
C GLY A 11 -1.12 6.43 0.34
N SER A 12 -0.04 5.73 0.03
CA SER A 12 0.02 4.34 -0.43
C SER A 12 0.74 3.41 0.56
N GLY A 13 0.78 3.81 1.83
CA GLY A 13 1.12 2.89 2.92
C GLY A 13 0.03 1.82 3.13
N ALA A 14 0.25 0.94 4.10
CA ALA A 14 -0.67 -0.18 4.39
C ALA A 14 -2.14 0.26 4.54
N ALA A 15 -2.41 1.39 5.21
CA ALA A 15 -3.77 1.90 5.38
C ALA A 15 -4.41 2.35 4.06
N GLY A 16 -3.67 3.07 3.22
CA GLY A 16 -4.17 3.56 1.92
C GLY A 16 -4.45 2.43 0.94
N LEU A 17 -3.54 1.45 0.84
CA LEU A 17 -3.75 0.28 -0.01
C LEU A 17 -4.90 -0.60 0.50
N ALA A 18 -5.02 -0.79 1.82
CA ALA A 18 -6.15 -1.51 2.41
C ALA A 18 -7.49 -0.78 2.13
N ALA A 19 -7.51 0.55 2.17
CA ALA A 19 -8.68 1.34 1.79
C ALA A 19 -9.04 1.14 0.31
N ALA A 20 -8.05 1.20 -0.60
CA ALA A 20 -8.27 0.97 -2.03
C ALA A 20 -8.89 -0.41 -2.30
N VAL A 21 -8.35 -1.46 -1.69
CA VAL A 21 -8.91 -2.82 -1.78
C VAL A 21 -10.34 -2.89 -1.23
N SER A 22 -10.62 -2.19 -0.12
CA SER A 22 -11.94 -2.17 0.50
C SER A 22 -12.99 -1.47 -0.37
N LEU A 23 -12.62 -0.35 -1.01
CA LEU A 23 -13.47 0.36 -1.97
C LEU A 23 -13.81 -0.51 -3.18
N LYS A 24 -12.80 -1.17 -3.76
CA LYS A 24 -13.03 -2.10 -4.88
C LYS A 24 -13.97 -3.25 -4.50
N LYS A 25 -13.81 -3.81 -3.29
CA LYS A 25 -14.73 -4.85 -2.77
C LYS A 25 -16.15 -4.33 -2.53
N ALA A 26 -16.32 -3.03 -2.29
CA ALA A 26 -17.62 -2.39 -2.14
C ALA A 26 -18.25 -1.98 -3.50
N GLY A 27 -17.60 -2.28 -4.62
CA GLY A 27 -18.08 -1.97 -5.98
C GLY A 27 -17.75 -0.56 -6.47
N ILE A 28 -16.86 0.16 -5.79
CA ILE A 28 -16.34 1.46 -6.27
C ILE A 28 -15.16 1.16 -7.19
N GLU A 29 -15.33 1.41 -8.49
CA GLU A 29 -14.39 0.92 -9.51
C GLU A 29 -13.29 1.93 -9.86
N ASP A 30 -13.60 3.23 -9.93
CA ASP A 30 -12.63 4.30 -10.25
C ASP A 30 -12.01 4.90 -8.99
N VAL A 31 -10.97 4.21 -8.51
CA VAL A 31 -10.20 4.60 -7.32
C VAL A 31 -8.81 5.07 -7.74
N LEU A 32 -8.43 6.28 -7.35
CA LEU A 32 -7.10 6.83 -7.54
C LEU A 32 -6.31 6.83 -6.23
N VAL A 33 -5.16 6.16 -6.20
CA VAL A 33 -4.20 6.25 -5.09
C VAL A 33 -3.07 7.17 -5.53
N VAL A 34 -2.73 8.15 -4.70
CA VAL A 34 -1.64 9.11 -4.95
C VAL A 34 -0.67 9.04 -3.78
N ASP A 35 0.60 8.88 -4.08
CA ASP A 35 1.68 8.99 -3.10
C ASP A 35 2.70 10.04 -3.56
N ARG A 36 3.45 10.57 -2.61
CA ARG A 36 4.62 11.41 -2.85
C ARG A 36 5.87 10.57 -3.17
N ASP A 37 5.90 9.32 -2.72
CA ASP A 37 7.05 8.42 -2.87
C ASP A 37 6.96 7.65 -4.20
N GLU A 38 8.12 7.25 -4.72
CA GLU A 38 8.21 6.49 -5.99
C GLU A 38 7.70 5.05 -5.86
N PHE A 39 7.71 4.51 -4.64
CA PHE A 39 7.34 3.13 -4.34
C PHE A 39 6.25 3.09 -3.27
N LEU A 40 5.33 2.13 -3.43
CA LEU A 40 4.24 1.91 -2.48
C LEU A 40 4.75 1.19 -1.21
N GLY A 41 3.96 1.19 -0.14
CA GLY A 41 4.28 0.46 1.09
C GLY A 41 4.59 1.37 2.29
N GLY A 42 4.80 2.67 2.07
CA GLY A 42 4.94 3.67 3.13
C GLY A 42 6.10 3.36 4.07
N ILE A 43 5.84 3.28 5.39
CA ILE A 43 6.90 3.14 6.41
C ILE A 43 7.77 1.88 6.23
N LEU A 44 7.23 0.82 5.63
CA LEU A 44 7.97 -0.43 5.41
C LEU A 44 9.21 -0.20 4.54
N MET A 45 9.16 0.77 3.61
CA MET A 45 10.30 1.12 2.76
C MET A 45 11.48 1.70 3.54
N GLN A 46 11.25 2.20 4.77
CA GLN A 46 12.29 2.74 5.65
C GLN A 46 12.79 1.69 6.66
N CYS A 47 12.07 0.58 6.83
CA CYS A 47 12.41 -0.50 7.75
C CYS A 47 13.44 -1.46 7.11
N ILE A 48 14.66 -0.97 6.88
CA ILE A 48 15.79 -1.74 6.32
C ILE A 48 16.45 -2.67 7.35
N HIS A 49 15.64 -3.43 8.08
CA HIS A 49 16.10 -4.47 9.00
C HIS A 49 15.20 -5.71 8.88
N ASN A 50 15.77 -6.86 9.24
CA ASN A 50 15.08 -8.14 9.21
C ASN A 50 14.05 -8.30 10.34
N GLY A 51 13.25 -9.36 10.27
CA GLY A 51 12.27 -9.75 11.28
C GLY A 51 10.81 -9.67 10.82
N PHE A 52 10.57 -9.18 9.60
CA PHE A 52 9.27 -9.23 8.96
C PHE A 52 9.02 -10.62 8.35
N GLY A 53 7.76 -10.99 8.11
CA GLY A 53 7.39 -12.23 7.42
C GLY A 53 7.47 -13.53 8.23
N LEU A 54 8.12 -13.56 9.39
CA LEU A 54 8.38 -14.80 10.16
C LEU A 54 7.11 -15.62 10.45
N HIS A 55 6.02 -14.97 10.88
CA HIS A 55 4.80 -15.68 11.25
C HIS A 55 3.93 -16.04 10.04
N LYS A 56 3.87 -15.14 9.05
CA LYS A 56 2.97 -15.22 7.89
C LYS A 56 3.55 -16.04 6.74
N PHE A 57 4.81 -15.78 6.41
CA PHE A 57 5.51 -16.35 5.25
C PHE A 57 6.57 -17.39 5.63
N LYS A 58 6.87 -17.55 6.93
CA LYS A 58 7.91 -18.45 7.44
C LYS A 58 9.30 -18.15 6.82
N ALA A 59 9.52 -16.87 6.50
CA ALA A 59 10.76 -16.33 5.95
C ALA A 59 11.17 -15.10 6.76
N GLU A 60 12.47 -14.82 6.81
CA GLU A 60 13.02 -13.61 7.40
C GLU A 60 13.21 -12.57 6.30
N LEU A 61 12.37 -11.53 6.31
CA LEU A 61 12.36 -10.47 5.32
C LEU A 61 12.68 -9.12 5.97
N THR A 62 13.22 -8.20 5.18
CA THR A 62 13.24 -6.77 5.49
C THR A 62 11.86 -6.14 5.30
N GLY A 63 11.69 -4.88 5.75
CA GLY A 63 10.47 -4.11 5.51
C GLY A 63 10.10 -3.98 4.03
N PRO A 64 11.01 -3.55 3.13
CA PRO A 64 10.74 -3.46 1.69
C PRO A 64 10.34 -4.80 1.08
N GLU A 65 11.07 -5.89 1.38
CA GLU A 65 10.74 -7.23 0.87
C GLU A 65 9.40 -7.77 1.36
N TYR A 66 8.93 -7.32 2.53
CA TYR A 66 7.60 -7.67 3.04
C TYR A 66 6.48 -6.86 2.36
N ALA A 67 6.80 -5.70 1.77
CA ALA A 67 5.82 -4.82 1.12
C ALA A 67 5.50 -5.24 -0.33
N GLU A 68 6.36 -6.04 -0.95
CA GLU A 68 6.16 -6.66 -2.27
C GLU A 68 5.26 -7.91 -2.21
#